data_AF-A0A7C5HH25-F1
#
_entry.id   AF-A0A7C5HH25-F1
#
_cell.length_a   1.000
_cell.length_b   1.000
_cell.length_c   1.000
_cell.angle_alpha   90.00
_cell.angle_beta   90.00
_cell.angle_gamma   90.00
#
_symmetry.space_group_name_H-M   'P 1'
#
loop_
_entity.id
_entity.type
_entity.pdbx_description
1 polymer ?
#
loop_
_entity_poly.entity_id
_entity_poly.type
_entity_poly.pdbx_seq_one_letter_code
_entity_poly.pdbx_strand_id
1 'polypeptide(L)'
;ISILHTPGHTPDDICIHAGSALFTGDTLFVGKVGGTWSDEESRQEYRSLHERVMALPDETRVYPGHDYGVRPFSTIGEEKTANPFLLQPDVEAFIDLKANWAAYKKAHGIA
;
A
#
# COMPACT_ATOMS: atom_id res chain seq x y z
N ILE A 1 1.24 16.80 13.17
CA ILE A 1 0.64 16.15 11.99
C ILE A 1 1.55 16.46 10.81
N SER A 2 1.95 15.45 10.04
CA SER A 2 2.71 15.59 8.80
C SER A 2 1.88 15.05 7.64
N ILE A 3 1.98 15.69 6.47
CA ILE A 3 1.27 15.28 5.25
C ILE A 3 2.30 14.69 4.31
N LEU A 4 2.07 13.45 3.88
CA LEU A 4 2.89 12.77 2.89
C LEU A 4 2.10 12.74 1.59
N HIS A 5 2.58 13.42 0.55
CA HIS A 5 2.04 13.25 -0.79
C HIS A 5 2.41 11.85 -1.29
N THR A 6 1.41 11.05 -1.61
CA THR A 6 1.53 9.63 -1.96
C THR A 6 0.71 9.31 -3.23
N PRO A 7 1.03 9.95 -4.37
CA PRO A 7 0.30 9.72 -5.61
C PRO A 7 0.43 8.27 -6.06
N GLY A 8 -0.59 7.80 -6.78
CA GLY A 8 -0.65 6.43 -7.28
C GLY A 8 -2.09 6.06 -7.61
N HIS A 9 -2.89 5.76 -6.58
CA HIS A 9 -4.32 5.51 -6.75
C HIS A 9 -5.03 6.71 -7.40
N THR A 10 -4.72 7.92 -6.93
CA THR A 10 -5.01 9.18 -7.62
C THR A 10 -3.78 10.09 -7.60
N PRO A 11 -3.73 11.15 -8.44
CA PRO A 11 -2.63 12.11 -8.43
C PRO A 11 -2.54 12.96 -7.15
N ASP A 12 -3.66 13.14 -6.44
CA ASP A 12 -3.80 14.00 -5.26
C ASP A 12 -3.81 13.24 -3.93
N ASP A 13 -3.64 11.92 -3.96
CA ASP A 13 -3.61 11.08 -2.77
C ASP A 13 -2.53 11.51 -1.77
N ILE A 14 -2.91 11.51 -0.49
CA ILE A 14 -2.04 11.83 0.63
C ILE A 14 -2.20 10.80 1.75
N CYS A 15 -1.12 10.56 2.48
CA CYS A 15 -1.17 9.95 3.80
C CYS A 15 -1.05 11.02 4.89
N ILE A 16 -1.83 10.90 5.95
CA ILE A 16 -1.80 11.81 7.11
C ILE A 16 -1.11 11.11 8.27
N HIS A 17 0.06 11.58 8.66
CA HIS A 17 0.84 11.03 9.76
C HIS A 17 0.64 11.84 11.05
N ALA A 18 0.04 11.24 12.07
CA ALA A 18 -0.30 11.88 13.33
C ALA A 18 0.17 11.02 14.52
N GLY A 19 1.30 11.38 15.12
CA GLY A 19 1.88 10.63 16.23
C GLY A 19 2.37 9.27 15.78
N SER A 20 1.78 8.18 16.29
CA SER A 20 2.07 6.80 15.88
C SER A 20 1.04 6.22 14.91
N ALA A 21 0.20 7.06 14.31
CA ALA A 21 -0.86 6.66 13.39
C ALA A 21 -0.65 7.27 12.01
N LEU A 22 -0.79 6.45 10.97
CA LEU A 22 -0.79 6.82 9.57
C LEU A 22 -2.16 6.51 8.98
N PHE A 23 -2.89 7.54 8.54
CA PHE A 23 -4.11 7.39 7.77
C PHE A 23 -3.73 7.36 6.30
N THR A 24 -3.98 6.24 5.62
CA THR A 24 -3.39 5.95 4.30
C THR A 24 -4.32 6.15 3.12
N GLY A 25 -5.60 6.47 3.37
CA GLY A 25 -6.59 6.54 2.29
C GLY A 25 -6.56 5.24 1.49
N ASP A 26 -6.39 5.36 0.17
CA ASP A 26 -6.31 4.23 -0.75
C ASP A 26 -4.87 3.92 -1.21
N THR A 27 -3.85 4.55 -0.60
CA THR A 27 -2.44 4.24 -0.88
C THR A 27 -2.04 2.86 -0.34
N LEU A 28 -2.44 2.52 0.89
CA LEU A 28 -2.10 1.24 1.55
C LEU A 28 -3.30 0.73 2.35
N PHE A 29 -3.66 -0.53 2.11
CA PHE A 29 -4.64 -1.28 2.88
C PHE A 29 -3.96 -2.37 3.70
N VAL A 30 -4.70 -3.00 4.60
CA VAL A 30 -4.23 -4.20 5.31
C VAL A 30 -4.09 -5.36 4.32
N GLY A 31 -2.85 -5.68 3.92
CA GLY A 31 -2.49 -6.74 2.98
C GLY A 31 -2.78 -6.45 1.49
N LYS A 32 -3.13 -5.21 1.12
CA LYS A 32 -3.44 -4.79 -0.26
C LYS A 32 -2.95 -3.35 -0.51
N VAL A 33 -3.06 -2.88 -1.75
CA VAL A 33 -2.80 -1.48 -2.16
C VAL A 33 -3.94 -0.98 -3.06
N GLY A 34 -3.97 0.32 -3.33
CA GLY A 34 -4.92 0.97 -4.23
C GLY A 34 -4.93 0.39 -5.65
N GLY A 35 -6.05 0.54 -6.34
CA GLY A 35 -6.09 0.31 -7.79
C GLY A 35 -5.46 1.49 -8.53
N THR A 36 -4.79 1.24 -9.65
CA THR A 36 -4.24 2.28 -10.54
C THR A 36 -4.82 2.10 -11.94
N TRP A 37 -4.77 3.14 -12.78
CA TRP A 37 -5.36 3.12 -14.13
C TRP A 37 -4.30 3.00 -15.23
N SER A 38 -3.02 3.13 -14.89
CA SER A 38 -1.88 3.03 -15.81
C SER A 38 -0.60 2.51 -15.13
N ASP A 39 0.37 2.09 -15.94
CA ASP A 39 1.70 1.71 -15.46
C ASP A 39 2.44 2.89 -14.82
N GLU A 40 2.28 4.10 -15.36
CA GLU A 40 2.90 5.31 -14.80
C GLU A 40 2.39 5.59 -13.38
N GLU A 41 1.08 5.52 -13.18
CA GLU A 41 0.48 5.64 -11.84
C GLU A 41 0.92 4.51 -10.90
N SER A 42 1.09 3.29 -11.43
CA SER A 42 1.62 2.16 -10.65
C SER A 42 3.08 2.40 -10.22
N ARG A 43 3.90 3.04 -11.07
CA ARG A 43 5.27 3.46 -10.72
C ARG A 43 5.26 4.54 -9.65
N GLN A 44 4.31 5.47 -9.71
CA GLN A 44 4.13 6.50 -8.68
C GLN A 44 3.71 5.88 -7.35
N GLU A 45 2.72 4.97 -7.36
CA GLU A 45 2.28 4.25 -6.16
C GLU A 45 3.43 3.45 -5.53
N TYR A 46 4.20 2.74 -6.34
CA TYR A 46 5.38 2.00 -5.89
C TYR A 46 6.38 2.91 -5.17
N ARG A 47 6.71 4.08 -5.74
CA ARG A 47 7.61 5.05 -5.11
C ARG A 47 7.01 5.63 -3.82
N SER A 48 5.73 5.98 -3.83
CA SER A 48 5.00 6.47 -2.65
C SER A 48 5.09 5.47 -1.50
N LEU A 49 4.84 4.19 -1.78
CA LEU A 49 4.92 3.12 -0.79
C LEU A 49 6.34 2.92 -0.26
N HIS A 50 7.34 2.81 -1.13
CA HIS A 50 8.71 2.47 -0.74
C HIS A 50 9.48 3.64 -0.12
N GLU A 51 9.33 4.85 -0.68
CA GLU A 51 10.13 6.01 -0.27
C GLU A 51 9.47 6.84 0.84
N ARG A 52 8.13 6.77 0.98
CA ARG A 52 7.39 7.57 1.98
C ARG A 52 6.79 6.70 3.07
N VAL A 53 5.97 5.72 2.71
CA VAL A 53 5.20 4.92 3.68
C VAL A 53 6.12 3.96 4.45
N MET A 54 6.93 3.18 3.74
CA MET A 54 7.86 2.21 4.33
C MET A 54 9.07 2.87 5.01
N ALA A 55 9.32 4.15 4.77
CA ALA A 55 10.36 4.91 5.46
C ALA A 55 9.99 5.26 6.92
N LEU A 56 8.72 5.06 7.31
CA LEU A 56 8.25 5.26 8.68
C LEU A 56 8.68 4.10 9.60
N PRO A 57 8.73 4.33 10.93
CA PRO A 57 9.00 3.27 11.92
C PRO A 57 8.01 2.12 11.81
N ASP A 58 8.48 0.90 12.07
CA ASP A 58 7.68 -0.32 11.90
C ASP A 58 6.46 -0.37 12.84
N GLU A 59 6.54 0.24 14.02
CA GLU A 59 5.46 0.37 15.00
C GLU A 59 4.37 1.38 14.59
N THR A 60 4.57 2.14 13.50
CA THR A 60 3.56 3.07 12.98
C THR A 60 2.31 2.29 12.58
N ARG A 61 1.17 2.64 13.18
CA ARG A 61 -0.12 2.01 12.90
C ARG A 61 -0.68 2.52 11.58
N VAL A 62 -1.15 1.61 10.74
CA VAL A 62 -1.77 1.89 9.44
C VAL A 62 -3.28 1.83 9.57
N TYR A 63 -3.95 2.92 9.21
CA TYR A 63 -5.40 3.09 9.20
C TYR A 63 -5.88 3.39 7.76
N PRO A 64 -6.40 2.39 7.04
CA PRO A 64 -6.83 2.56 5.66
C PRO A 64 -8.12 3.38 5.51
N GLY A 65 -8.35 3.91 4.31
CA GLY A 65 -9.60 4.56 3.93
C GLY A 65 -10.77 3.58 3.75
N HIS A 66 -10.46 2.32 3.42
CA HIS A 66 -11.43 1.25 3.23
C HIS A 66 -11.01 -0.04 3.96
N ASP A 67 -11.99 -0.78 4.47
CA ASP A 67 -11.77 -2.06 5.14
C ASP A 67 -11.89 -3.23 4.15
N TYR A 68 -10.74 -3.67 3.63
CA TYR A 68 -10.63 -4.84 2.74
C TYR A 68 -9.84 -6.00 3.35
N GLY A 69 -9.30 -5.80 4.54
CA GLY A 69 -8.36 -6.72 5.18
C GLY A 69 -9.03 -7.65 6.18
N VAL A 70 -8.22 -8.49 6.82
CA VAL A 70 -8.68 -9.40 7.90
C VAL A 70 -8.85 -8.69 9.25
N ARG A 71 -8.39 -7.43 9.35
CA ARG A 71 -8.39 -6.59 10.54
C ARG A 71 -8.59 -5.13 10.13
N PRO A 72 -9.14 -4.29 11.02
CA PRO A 72 -9.43 -2.88 10.73
C PRO A 72 -8.19 -1.96 10.68
N PHE A 73 -7.03 -2.44 11.15
CA PHE A 73 -5.76 -1.72 11.10
C PHE A 73 -4.59 -2.72 11.05
N SER A 74 -3.40 -2.19 10.74
CA SER A 74 -2.13 -2.93 10.71
C SER A 74 -1.00 -2.04 11.25
N THR A 75 0.24 -2.45 11.01
CA THR A 75 1.44 -1.64 11.25
C THR A 75 2.35 -1.67 10.03
N ILE A 76 3.23 -0.67 9.89
CA ILE A 76 4.20 -0.64 8.79
C ILE A 76 5.07 -1.90 8.78
N GLY A 77 5.49 -2.40 9.96
CA GLY A 77 6.26 -3.64 10.07
C GLY A 77 5.50 -4.89 9.62
N GLU A 78 4.23 -5.01 9.98
CA GLU A 78 3.38 -6.11 9.51
C GLU A 78 3.19 -6.05 7.98
N GLU A 79 2.91 -4.87 7.42
CA GLU A 79 2.73 -4.72 5.97
C GLU A 79 4.03 -4.99 5.20
N LYS A 80 5.19 -4.55 5.69
CA LYS A 80 6.50 -4.85 5.07
C LYS A 80 6.80 -6.35 4.98
N THR A 81 6.28 -7.15 5.89
CA THR A 81 6.59 -8.58 5.99
C THR A 81 5.51 -9.48 5.38
N ALA A 82 4.28 -8.98 5.21
CA ALA A 82 3.15 -9.80 4.78
C ALA A 82 2.39 -9.25 3.56
N ASN A 83 2.48 -7.96 3.23
CA ASN A 83 1.73 -7.39 2.11
C ASN A 83 2.35 -7.85 0.77
N PRO A 84 1.62 -8.63 -0.07
CA PRO A 84 2.18 -9.17 -1.30
C PRO A 84 2.77 -8.12 -2.23
N PHE A 85 2.21 -6.91 -2.24
CA PHE A 85 2.67 -5.82 -3.09
C PHE A 85 3.97 -5.18 -2.57
N LEU A 86 4.16 -5.06 -1.25
CA LEU A 86 5.38 -4.49 -0.67
C LEU A 86 6.56 -5.47 -0.68
N LEU A 87 6.29 -6.76 -0.89
CA LEU A 87 7.31 -7.81 -1.00
C LEU A 87 7.89 -7.95 -2.42
N GLN A 88 7.38 -7.19 -3.40
CA GLN A 88 7.86 -7.30 -4.77
C GLN A 88 9.30 -6.75 -4.88
N PRO A 89 10.19 -7.44 -5.60
CA PRO A 89 11.62 -7.11 -5.63
C PRO A 89 11.93 -5.81 -6.40
N ASP A 90 11.05 -5.41 -7.31
CA ASP A 90 11.17 -4.21 -8.11
C ASP A 90 9.79 -3.74 -8.61
N VAL A 91 9.80 -2.58 -9.29
CA VAL A 91 8.59 -1.94 -9.82
C VAL A 91 7.92 -2.74 -10.94
N GLU A 92 8.67 -3.54 -11.71
CA GLU A 92 8.07 -4.34 -12.79
C GLU A 92 7.31 -5.53 -12.21
N ALA A 93 7.87 -6.20 -11.20
CA ALA A 93 7.17 -7.27 -10.47
C ALA A 93 5.93 -6.74 -9.72
N PHE A 94 5.98 -5.51 -9.21
CA PHE A 94 4.82 -4.82 -8.64
C PHE A 94 3.70 -4.59 -9.66
N ILE A 95 4.04 -4.07 -10.84
CA ILE A 95 3.08 -3.85 -11.94
C ILE A 95 2.50 -5.18 -12.41
N ASP A 96 3.33 -6.20 -12.58
CA ASP A 96 2.89 -7.55 -12.98
C ASP A 96 1.91 -8.15 -11.95
N LEU A 97 2.21 -8.04 -10.65
CA LEU A 97 1.30 -8.50 -9.60
C LEU A 97 -0.04 -7.76 -9.64
N LYS A 98 -0.05 -6.44 -9.89
CA LYS A 98 -1.29 -5.67 -10.03
C LYS A 98 -2.12 -6.14 -11.23
N ALA A 99 -1.47 -6.35 -12.38
CA ALA A 99 -2.13 -6.85 -13.58
C ALA A 99 -2.71 -8.26 -13.38
N ASN A 100 -2.04 -9.10 -12.58
CA ASN A 100 -2.38 -10.50 -12.35
C ASN A 100 -3.02 -10.77 -10.98
N TRP A 101 -3.51 -9.74 -10.28
CA TRP A 101 -3.96 -9.85 -8.90
C TRP A 101 -5.06 -10.90 -8.70
N ALA A 102 -6.02 -10.99 -9.63
CA ALA A 102 -7.08 -11.99 -9.56
C ALA A 102 -6.55 -13.44 -9.59
N ALA A 103 -5.53 -13.69 -10.41
CA ALA A 103 -4.87 -15.00 -10.49
C ALA A 103 -4.06 -15.29 -9.22
N TYR A 104 -3.32 -14.28 -8.71
CA TYR A 104 -2.59 -14.39 -7.46
C TYR A 104 -3.52 -14.74 -6.30
N LYS A 105 -4.65 -14.03 -6.16
CA LYS A 105 -5.65 -14.31 -5.13
C LYS A 105 -6.15 -15.74 -5.16
N LYS A 106 -6.51 -16.23 -6.36
CA LYS A 106 -6.98 -17.61 -6.56
C LYS A 106 -5.91 -18.63 -6.15
N ALA A 107 -4.66 -18.40 -6.51
CA ALA A 107 -3.54 -19.30 -6.20
C ALA A 107 -3.22 -19.36 -4.69
N HIS A 108 -3.47 -18.27 -3.97
CA HIS A 108 -3.14 -18.13 -2.54
C HIS A 108 -4.36 -18.21 -1.61
N GLY A 109 -5.55 -18.53 -2.14
CA GLY A 109 -6.77 -18.66 -1.33
C GLY A 109 -7.26 -17.36 -0.71
N ILE A 110 -6.95 -16.21 -1.33
CA ILE A 110 -7.38 -14.89 -0.86
C ILE A 110 -8.77 -14.59 -1.46
N ALA A 111 -9.75 -14.30 -0.60
CA ALA A 111 -11.08 -13.86 -1.04
C ALA A 111 -11.03 -12.48 -1.72
#